data_AF-A0ABC8T436-F1
#
_entry.id   AF-A0ABC8T436-F1
#
_cell.length_a   1.000
_cell.length_b   1.000
_cell.length_c   1.000
_cell.angle_alpha   90.00
_cell.angle_beta   90.00
_cell.angle_gamma   90.00
#
_symmetry.space_group_name_H-M   'P 1'
#
loop_
_entity.id
_entity.type
_entity.pdbx_description
1 polymer ?
#
loop_
_entity_poly.entity_id
_entity_poly.type
_entity_poly.pdbx_seq_one_letter_code
_entity_poly.pdbx_strand_id
1 'polypeptide(L)'
;MLVLILQNVRPPLLTASVKEVEHFAVAECCTPPEYRNGPECPIPVTNGSHSAVCDPFLVHVAMTLDSKYLRGSIAAVHSILKHSSCPENVYFHFIASDSMSNTLKFDDLTQIVKSTFPGLGFKVYPFSESLVKNLISSSIRQALDDPLNYARIYLADMIEPCIDRVIYLDSDIIMVDDIQKLWSITLTGSRAIGAPEYCHVNFTNYFTSQFWFDPKLSKVFEGKRPCYFNTGVMVMDLVRWREGSYRKRIEDWMEIHREKRIYELGSLPPFLLVFGGEVEAIDHRWNQHGLGGHNVVNSCRSVHSGPVSLLHWSGKGKPWARLDTGMPCSIDHVWAPYDLYGHNDLPKHHDQL
;
A
#
# COMPACT_ATOMS: atom_id res chain seq x y z
N MET A 1 -22.02 22.05 17.63
CA MET A 1 -21.14 23.21 17.85
C MET A 1 -19.96 22.75 18.70
N LEU A 2 -18.89 22.27 18.08
CA LEU A 2 -17.57 22.22 18.70
C LEU A 2 -16.56 22.68 17.65
N VAL A 3 -15.91 23.77 17.98
CA VAL A 3 -15.22 24.70 17.12
C VAL A 3 -13.81 24.18 16.80
N LEU A 4 -13.42 24.36 15.53
CA LEU A 4 -12.04 24.44 15.08
C LEU A 4 -11.17 25.28 16.04
N ILE A 5 -10.12 24.68 16.60
CA ILE A 5 -8.95 25.45 17.03
C ILE A 5 -7.80 25.05 16.11
N LEU A 6 -7.70 25.80 15.01
CA LEU A 6 -6.44 26.02 14.29
C LEU A 6 -5.55 26.85 15.22
N GLN A 7 -4.51 26.23 15.77
CA GLN A 7 -3.35 26.98 16.24
C GLN A 7 -2.19 26.71 15.29
N ASN A 8 -1.78 27.80 14.63
CA ASN A 8 -0.52 27.98 13.94
C ASN A 8 0.64 27.54 14.84
N VAL A 9 1.10 26.31 14.66
CA VAL A 9 2.46 25.91 15.04
C VAL A 9 3.14 25.59 13.71
N ARG A 10 4.07 26.46 13.30
CA ARG A 10 4.97 26.14 12.19
C ARG A 10 5.65 24.81 12.53
N PRO A 11 5.53 23.75 11.71
CA PRO A 11 6.37 22.59 11.92
C PRO A 11 7.83 23.05 11.79
N PRO A 12 8.76 22.52 12.60
CA PRO A 12 10.17 22.70 12.28
C PRO A 12 10.38 22.16 10.86
N LEU A 13 10.98 22.98 10.00
CA LEU A 13 11.52 22.54 8.73
C LEU A 13 12.55 21.44 9.05
N LEU A 14 12.11 20.19 9.06
CA LEU A 14 12.99 19.05 8.91
C LEU A 14 13.36 19.01 7.43
N THR A 15 14.31 19.87 7.07
CA THR A 15 15.16 19.63 5.91
C THR A 15 15.95 18.36 6.25
N ALA A 16 15.50 17.21 5.75
CA ALA A 16 16.39 16.07 5.61
C ALA A 16 17.62 16.58 4.87
N SER A 17 18.77 16.58 5.55
CA SER A 17 19.99 17.07 4.93
C SER A 17 20.35 16.10 3.81
N VAL A 18 20.85 16.64 2.70
CA VAL A 18 21.30 15.92 1.50
C VAL A 18 22.28 14.76 1.80
N LYS A 19 22.83 14.66 3.03
CA LYS A 19 23.71 13.59 3.50
C LYS A 19 23.04 12.24 3.82
N GLU A 20 21.72 12.16 3.97
CA GLU A 20 21.04 10.87 4.25
C GLU A 20 20.90 9.96 3.01
N VAL A 21 21.16 10.50 1.81
CA VAL A 21 20.96 9.80 0.53
C VAL A 21 22.17 8.97 0.11
N GLU A 22 23.36 9.29 0.62
CA GLU A 22 24.63 8.65 0.19
C GLU A 22 24.87 7.26 0.79
N HIS A 23 23.98 6.72 1.65
CA HIS A 23 24.20 5.45 2.35
C HIS A 23 23.07 4.41 2.21
N PHE A 24 22.27 4.44 1.15
CA PHE A 24 21.57 3.21 0.70
C PHE A 24 22.54 2.27 -0.04
N ALA A 25 23.75 2.08 0.50
CA ALA A 25 24.57 0.94 0.15
C ALA A 25 23.99 -0.23 0.95
N VAL A 26 23.36 -1.19 0.25
CA VAL A 26 23.01 -2.48 0.85
C VAL A 26 24.33 -3.08 1.34
N ALA A 27 24.60 -3.01 2.65
CA ALA A 27 25.76 -3.65 3.22
C ALA A 27 25.69 -5.15 2.87
N GLU A 28 26.81 -5.78 2.51
CA GLU A 28 26.84 -7.22 2.16
C GLU A 28 26.21 -8.11 3.25
N CYS A 29 26.26 -7.67 4.52
CA CYS A 29 25.64 -8.33 5.68
C CYS A 29 24.09 -8.31 5.68
N CYS A 30 23.47 -7.44 4.88
CA CYS A 30 22.03 -7.16 4.89
C CYS A 30 21.31 -7.68 3.64
N THR A 31 21.95 -8.53 2.84
CA THR A 31 21.25 -9.26 1.78
C THR A 31 20.36 -10.34 2.42
N PRO A 32 19.07 -10.43 2.05
CA PRO A 32 18.20 -11.47 2.58
C PRO A 32 18.65 -12.83 2.03
N PRO A 33 18.35 -13.94 2.72
CA PRO A 33 18.63 -15.26 2.16
C PRO A 33 17.87 -15.44 0.86
N GLU A 34 18.41 -16.29 -0.01
CA GLU A 34 17.73 -16.64 -1.24
C GLU A 34 16.53 -17.54 -0.95
N TYR A 35 15.34 -17.06 -1.29
CA TYR A 35 14.10 -17.81 -1.10
C TYR A 35 13.79 -18.65 -2.34
N ARG A 36 13.49 -19.93 -2.14
CA ARG A 36 13.24 -20.91 -3.21
C ARG A 36 11.85 -21.50 -3.08
N ASN A 37 11.27 -21.87 -4.22
CA ASN A 37 10.03 -22.60 -4.28
C ASN A 37 10.11 -23.94 -3.54
N GLY A 38 9.03 -24.26 -2.81
CA GLY A 38 8.78 -25.60 -2.32
C GLY A 38 8.52 -26.60 -3.46
N PRO A 39 8.57 -27.92 -3.17
CA PRO A 39 8.43 -28.98 -4.17
C PRO A 39 7.03 -29.03 -4.84
N GLU A 40 6.01 -28.47 -4.19
CA GLU A 40 4.63 -28.44 -4.73
C GLU A 40 4.33 -27.19 -5.58
N CYS A 41 5.31 -26.30 -5.74
CA CYS A 41 5.11 -25.07 -6.49
C CYS A 41 5.00 -25.33 -7.99
N PRO A 42 4.02 -24.71 -8.68
CA PRO A 42 3.97 -24.73 -10.13
C PRO A 42 5.26 -24.17 -10.72
N ILE A 43 5.76 -24.80 -11.79
CA ILE A 43 6.93 -24.32 -12.52
C ILE A 43 6.44 -23.32 -13.57
N PRO A 44 6.91 -22.06 -13.53
CA PRO A 44 6.58 -21.09 -14.56
C PRO A 44 6.97 -21.59 -15.96
N VAL A 45 6.08 -21.42 -16.93
CA VAL A 45 6.25 -21.80 -18.33
C VAL A 45 7.22 -20.83 -19.00
N THR A 46 8.49 -21.24 -19.11
CA THR A 46 9.53 -20.46 -19.78
C THR A 46 9.54 -20.62 -21.32
N ASN A 47 8.60 -21.39 -21.89
CA ASN A 47 8.62 -21.76 -23.31
C ASN A 47 7.47 -21.14 -24.12
N GLY A 48 7.80 -20.14 -24.94
CA GLY A 48 7.07 -19.79 -26.16
C GLY A 48 6.32 -18.46 -26.13
N SER A 49 6.81 -17.47 -26.90
CA SER A 49 6.12 -16.24 -27.39
C SER A 49 5.45 -15.28 -26.41
N HIS A 50 4.99 -15.71 -25.24
CA HIS A 50 4.38 -14.87 -24.22
C HIS A 50 5.47 -14.30 -23.30
N SER A 51 5.33 -13.02 -22.94
CA SER A 51 6.22 -12.39 -21.95
C SER A 51 6.17 -13.21 -20.66
N ALA A 52 7.32 -13.48 -20.04
CA ALA A 52 7.41 -14.27 -18.80
C ALA A 52 6.53 -13.72 -17.66
N VAL A 53 6.14 -12.44 -17.72
CA VAL A 53 5.22 -11.79 -16.78
C VAL A 53 3.75 -12.17 -16.98
N CYS A 54 3.37 -12.76 -18.12
CA CYS A 54 1.99 -13.17 -18.42
C CYS A 54 1.70 -14.63 -18.00
N ASP A 55 2.60 -15.24 -17.22
CA ASP A 55 2.44 -16.63 -16.80
C ASP A 55 1.30 -16.78 -15.78
N PRO A 56 0.30 -17.64 -16.03
CA PRO A 56 -0.87 -17.80 -15.16
C PRO A 56 -0.54 -18.37 -13.77
N PHE A 57 0.66 -18.92 -13.56
CA PHE A 57 1.12 -19.44 -12.27
C PHE A 57 1.76 -18.39 -11.37
N LEU A 58 1.94 -17.15 -11.86
CA LEU A 58 2.47 -16.05 -11.06
C LEU A 58 1.42 -15.43 -10.15
N VAL A 59 1.86 -15.05 -8.95
CA VAL A 59 1.13 -14.17 -8.04
C VAL A 59 1.62 -12.75 -8.28
N HIS A 60 0.76 -11.93 -8.84
CA HIS A 60 1.08 -10.54 -9.13
C HIS A 60 0.81 -9.64 -7.92
N VAL A 61 1.85 -8.93 -7.46
CA VAL A 61 1.78 -7.97 -6.35
C VAL A 61 2.08 -6.58 -6.87
N ALA A 62 1.18 -5.62 -6.65
CA ALA A 62 1.38 -4.22 -7.02
C ALA A 62 1.65 -3.36 -5.78
N MET A 63 2.64 -2.48 -5.84
CA MET A 63 3.04 -1.60 -4.74
C MET A 63 3.60 -0.29 -5.28
N THR A 64 3.43 0.81 -4.57
CA THR A 64 4.16 2.06 -4.87
C THR A 64 5.59 2.00 -4.35
N LEU A 65 6.51 2.69 -5.04
CA LEU A 65 7.91 2.74 -4.69
C LEU A 65 8.42 4.18 -4.77
N ASP A 66 8.86 4.72 -3.63
CA ASP A 66 9.45 6.05 -3.50
C ASP A 66 10.54 6.06 -2.42
N SER A 67 11.38 7.09 -2.40
CA SER A 67 12.50 7.19 -1.47
C SER A 67 12.08 7.27 0.00
N LYS A 68 10.93 7.87 0.31
CA LYS A 68 10.45 8.07 1.68
C LYS A 68 9.95 6.77 2.30
N TYR A 69 9.35 5.90 1.49
CA TYR A 69 8.80 4.61 1.91
C TYR A 69 9.64 3.41 1.49
N LEU A 70 10.76 3.61 0.79
CA LEU A 70 11.64 2.56 0.29
C LEU A 70 11.98 1.50 1.34
N ARG A 71 12.36 1.92 2.54
CA ARG A 71 12.68 1.00 3.65
C ARG A 71 11.50 0.11 4.05
N GLY A 72 10.29 0.69 4.04
CA GLY A 72 9.04 -0.07 4.21
C GLY A 72 8.82 -1.05 3.06
N SER A 73 8.92 -0.59 1.81
CA SER A 73 8.74 -1.45 0.62
C SER A 73 9.69 -2.64 0.61
N ILE A 74 10.96 -2.43 0.96
CA ILE A 74 11.96 -3.52 1.06
C ILE A 74 11.57 -4.52 2.16
N ALA A 75 11.16 -4.04 3.34
CA ALA A 75 10.69 -4.92 4.42
C ALA A 75 9.42 -5.69 4.05
N ALA A 76 8.50 -5.05 3.31
CA ALA A 76 7.29 -5.69 2.80
C ALA A 76 7.65 -6.82 1.81
N VAL A 77 8.48 -6.55 0.80
CA VAL A 77 8.98 -7.56 -0.14
C VAL A 77 9.67 -8.70 0.59
N HIS A 78 10.58 -8.39 1.51
CA HIS A 78 11.28 -9.39 2.30
C HIS A 78 10.31 -10.28 3.09
N SER A 79 9.30 -9.70 3.73
CA SER A 79 8.29 -10.45 4.47
C SER A 79 7.46 -11.37 3.58
N ILE A 80 7.04 -10.90 2.40
CA ILE A 80 6.27 -11.70 1.44
C ILE A 80 7.10 -12.90 0.98
N LEU A 81 8.36 -12.68 0.56
CA LEU A 81 9.23 -13.77 0.11
C LEU A 81 9.51 -14.78 1.23
N LYS A 82 9.71 -14.31 2.46
CA LYS A 82 9.99 -15.16 3.61
C LYS A 82 8.85 -16.10 3.99
N HIS A 83 7.60 -15.66 3.82
CA HIS A 83 6.41 -16.41 4.25
C HIS A 83 5.65 -17.08 3.11
N SER A 84 6.07 -16.89 1.86
CA SER A 84 5.47 -17.56 0.70
C SER A 84 5.98 -18.99 0.57
N SER A 85 5.08 -19.94 0.26
CA SER A 85 5.51 -21.31 -0.08
C SER A 85 6.20 -21.36 -1.45
N CYS A 86 5.83 -20.44 -2.36
CA CYS A 86 6.35 -20.33 -3.72
C CYS A 86 6.89 -18.93 -4.01
N PRO A 87 7.98 -18.49 -3.34
CA PRO A 87 8.51 -17.13 -3.44
C PRO A 87 8.98 -16.77 -4.86
N GLU A 88 9.46 -17.74 -5.65
CA GLU A 88 9.91 -17.51 -7.04
C GLU A 88 8.73 -17.32 -8.01
N ASN A 89 7.50 -17.63 -7.59
CA ASN A 89 6.28 -17.37 -8.36
C ASN A 89 5.64 -16.01 -8.02
N VAL A 90 6.23 -15.22 -7.11
CA VAL A 90 5.71 -13.89 -6.78
C VAL A 90 6.36 -12.86 -7.69
N TYR A 91 5.55 -12.11 -8.45
CA TYR A 91 6.01 -11.07 -9.35
C TYR A 91 5.56 -9.68 -8.88
N PHE A 92 6.51 -8.76 -8.72
CA PHE A 92 6.23 -7.42 -8.20
C PHE A 92 6.11 -6.38 -9.32
N HIS A 93 5.03 -5.62 -9.29
CA HIS A 93 4.79 -4.42 -10.09
C HIS A 93 4.96 -3.19 -9.21
N PHE A 94 6.15 -2.58 -9.27
CA PHE A 94 6.43 -1.36 -8.53
C PHE A 94 6.02 -0.14 -9.34
N ILE A 95 5.32 0.79 -8.71
CA ILE A 95 4.88 2.02 -9.34
C ILE A 95 5.67 3.18 -8.74
N ALA A 96 6.50 3.84 -9.54
CA ALA A 96 7.35 4.92 -9.10
C ALA A 96 7.02 6.20 -9.87
N SER A 97 6.99 7.34 -9.19
CA SER A 97 6.72 8.63 -9.82
C SER A 97 7.79 8.99 -10.86
N ASP A 98 7.37 9.52 -12.02
CA ASP A 98 8.23 10.06 -13.06
C ASP A 98 8.79 11.46 -12.73
N SER A 99 8.43 12.02 -11.58
CA SER A 99 8.80 13.36 -11.17
C SER A 99 10.30 13.50 -10.96
N MET A 100 10.87 14.52 -11.60
CA MET A 100 12.28 14.91 -11.45
C MET A 100 12.60 15.51 -10.07
N SER A 101 11.59 15.78 -9.24
CA SER A 101 11.77 16.29 -7.87
C SER A 101 12.10 15.21 -6.85
N ASN A 102 12.02 13.93 -7.24
CA ASN A 102 12.32 12.82 -6.35
C ASN A 102 13.82 12.75 -6.04
N THR A 103 14.14 12.52 -4.77
CA THR A 103 15.53 12.43 -4.29
C THR A 103 16.27 11.24 -4.89
N LEU A 104 15.58 10.10 -5.03
CA LEU A 104 16.05 8.95 -5.79
C LEU A 104 15.31 8.92 -7.12
N LYS A 105 16.05 8.71 -8.21
CA LYS A 105 15.44 8.59 -9.53
C LYS A 105 14.88 7.18 -9.73
N PHE A 106 14.05 7.05 -10.75
CA PHE A 106 13.46 5.78 -11.19
C PHE A 106 14.51 4.66 -11.36
N ASP A 107 15.65 4.98 -11.99
CA ASP A 107 16.73 4.01 -12.21
C ASP A 107 17.42 3.59 -10.90
N ASP A 108 17.58 4.53 -9.95
CA ASP A 108 18.17 4.26 -8.63
C ASP A 108 17.28 3.29 -7.85
N LEU A 109 15.96 3.55 -7.82
CA LEU A 109 14.98 2.67 -7.17
C LEU A 109 14.99 1.27 -7.77
N THR A 110 15.04 1.18 -9.11
CA THR A 110 15.13 -0.09 -9.84
C THR A 110 16.41 -0.84 -9.46
N GLN A 111 17.53 -0.15 -9.41
CA GLN A 111 18.82 -0.74 -9.07
C GLN A 111 18.88 -1.21 -7.61
N ILE A 112 18.30 -0.45 -6.67
CA ILE A 112 18.21 -0.84 -5.26
C ILE A 112 17.39 -2.12 -5.08
N VAL A 113 16.21 -2.22 -5.71
CA VAL A 113 15.41 -3.46 -5.63
C VAL A 113 16.19 -4.63 -6.23
N LYS A 114 16.82 -4.43 -7.40
CA LYS A 114 17.61 -5.47 -8.07
C LYS A 114 18.81 -5.94 -7.25
N SER A 115 19.53 -5.03 -6.61
CA SER A 115 20.69 -5.39 -5.78
C SER A 115 20.28 -6.04 -4.47
N THR A 116 19.16 -5.61 -3.89
CA THR A 116 18.64 -6.18 -2.63
C THR A 116 18.06 -7.57 -2.85
N PHE A 117 17.37 -7.81 -3.98
CA PHE A 117 16.75 -9.10 -4.31
C PHE A 117 17.10 -9.55 -5.75
N PRO A 118 18.29 -10.14 -5.98
CA PRO A 118 18.76 -10.49 -7.32
C PRO A 118 17.87 -11.49 -8.08
N GLY A 119 17.18 -12.38 -7.36
CA GLY A 119 16.27 -13.38 -7.93
C GLY A 119 14.81 -12.93 -8.04
N LEU A 120 14.49 -11.68 -7.68
CA LEU A 120 13.10 -11.20 -7.68
C LEU A 120 12.58 -11.00 -9.10
N GLY A 121 11.44 -11.59 -9.41
CA GLY A 121 10.65 -11.21 -10.58
C GLY A 121 9.98 -9.87 -10.31
N PHE A 122 10.40 -8.80 -10.99
CA PHE A 122 9.74 -7.51 -10.85
C PHE A 122 9.88 -6.62 -12.07
N LYS A 123 9.01 -5.60 -12.13
CA LYS A 123 9.11 -4.47 -13.05
C LYS A 123 8.71 -3.18 -12.33
N VAL A 124 9.44 -2.11 -12.59
CA VAL A 124 9.08 -0.76 -12.15
C VAL A 124 8.39 -0.03 -13.31
N TYR A 125 7.25 0.60 -13.04
CA TYR A 125 6.45 1.33 -14.00
C TYR A 125 6.49 2.83 -13.66
N PRO A 126 6.82 3.71 -14.62
CA PRO A 126 6.78 5.13 -14.39
C PRO A 126 5.33 5.61 -14.31
N PHE A 127 4.98 6.26 -13.20
CA PHE A 127 3.68 6.88 -13.00
C PHE A 127 3.79 8.37 -13.27
N SER A 128 3.05 8.84 -14.29
CA SER A 128 2.99 10.26 -14.58
C SER A 128 2.07 10.98 -13.63
N GLU A 129 2.65 11.79 -12.74
CA GLU A 129 1.87 12.57 -11.76
C GLU A 129 0.87 13.51 -12.44
N SER A 130 1.16 13.93 -13.68
CA SER A 130 0.30 14.79 -14.49
C SER A 130 -1.11 14.22 -14.71
N LEU A 131 -1.27 12.90 -14.69
CA LEU A 131 -2.55 12.21 -14.86
C LEU A 131 -3.56 12.59 -13.77
N VAL A 132 -3.07 12.83 -12.55
CA VAL A 132 -3.94 13.00 -11.38
C VAL A 132 -3.78 14.36 -10.70
N LYS A 133 -2.67 15.07 -10.94
CA LYS A 133 -2.34 16.34 -10.25
C LYS A 133 -3.44 17.39 -10.29
N ASN A 134 -4.17 17.48 -11.41
CA ASN A 134 -5.28 18.44 -11.58
C ASN A 134 -6.61 17.97 -10.96
N LEU A 135 -6.67 16.72 -10.51
CA LEU A 135 -7.82 16.12 -9.83
C LEU A 135 -7.65 16.13 -8.31
N ILE A 136 -6.41 16.20 -7.82
CA ILE A 136 -6.12 16.24 -6.39
C ILE A 136 -6.50 17.60 -5.82
N SER A 137 -7.27 17.53 -4.75
CA SER A 137 -7.65 18.69 -3.95
C SER A 137 -6.99 18.57 -2.59
N SER A 138 -6.61 19.71 -2.01
CA SER A 138 -5.95 19.76 -0.70
C SER A 138 -6.73 18.99 0.37
N SER A 139 -6.09 18.02 1.00
CA SER A 139 -6.66 17.21 2.08
C SER A 139 -6.35 17.83 3.45
N ILE A 140 -6.96 17.29 4.51
CA ILE A 140 -6.62 17.67 5.91
C ILE A 140 -5.15 17.40 6.29
N ARG A 141 -4.43 16.63 5.48
CA ARG A 141 -3.01 16.31 5.63
C ARG A 141 -2.35 16.45 4.27
N GLN A 142 -1.40 17.37 4.13
CA GLN A 142 -0.66 17.60 2.88
C GLN A 142 0.02 16.33 2.33
N ALA A 143 0.46 15.42 3.21
CA ALA A 143 1.04 14.14 2.79
C ALA A 143 0.05 13.19 2.08
N LEU A 144 -1.26 13.45 2.17
CA LEU A 144 -2.28 12.70 1.43
C LEU A 144 -2.48 13.23 0.00
N ASP A 145 -1.95 14.41 -0.30
CA ASP A 145 -2.05 15.06 -1.61
C ASP A 145 -0.94 14.58 -2.57
N ASP A 146 -0.07 13.68 -2.11
CA ASP A 146 0.98 13.08 -2.94
C ASP A 146 0.34 12.30 -4.11
N PRO A 147 0.64 12.64 -5.38
CA PRO A 147 0.13 11.94 -6.54
C PRO A 147 0.32 10.43 -6.49
N LEU A 148 1.41 9.94 -5.89
CA LEU A 148 1.70 8.51 -5.84
C LEU A 148 0.67 7.73 -5.01
N ASN A 149 -0.01 8.38 -4.04
CA ASN A 149 -1.13 7.78 -3.28
C ASN A 149 -2.34 7.43 -4.17
N TYR A 150 -2.41 7.98 -5.38
CA TYR A 150 -3.48 7.77 -6.34
C TYR A 150 -3.08 6.81 -7.47
N ALA A 151 -1.82 6.40 -7.55
CA ALA A 151 -1.30 5.56 -8.63
C ALA A 151 -2.06 4.22 -8.77
N ARG A 152 -2.58 3.68 -7.65
CA ARG A 152 -3.43 2.47 -7.64
C ARG A 152 -4.67 2.55 -8.53
N ILE A 153 -5.19 3.75 -8.79
CA ILE A 153 -6.34 3.96 -9.68
C ILE A 153 -6.00 3.59 -11.14
N TYR A 154 -4.72 3.72 -11.50
CA TYR A 154 -4.21 3.59 -12.86
C TYR A 154 -3.56 2.21 -13.12
N LEU A 155 -3.55 1.30 -12.14
CA LEU A 155 -2.82 0.03 -12.25
C LEU A 155 -3.20 -0.77 -13.48
N ALA A 156 -4.50 -0.93 -13.75
CA ALA A 156 -4.97 -1.63 -14.92
C ALA A 156 -4.39 -1.03 -16.20
N ASP A 157 -4.30 0.29 -16.33
CA ASP A 157 -3.80 0.94 -17.54
C ASP A 157 -2.28 0.86 -17.68
N MET A 158 -1.55 0.76 -16.56
CA MET A 158 -0.09 0.76 -16.53
C MET A 158 0.52 -0.63 -16.74
N ILE A 159 -0.09 -1.67 -16.18
CA ILE A 159 0.45 -3.03 -16.23
C ILE A 159 -0.04 -3.79 -17.48
N GLU A 160 0.70 -4.84 -17.83
CA GLU A 160 0.50 -5.60 -19.06
C GLU A 160 -0.96 -6.08 -19.20
N PRO A 161 -1.59 -5.93 -20.38
CA PRO A 161 -3.00 -6.31 -20.58
C PRO A 161 -3.32 -7.78 -20.36
N CYS A 162 -2.31 -8.67 -20.40
CA CYS A 162 -2.46 -10.10 -20.12
C CYS A 162 -2.62 -10.41 -18.62
N ILE A 163 -2.37 -9.43 -17.75
CA ILE A 163 -2.47 -9.59 -16.30
C ILE A 163 -3.89 -9.26 -15.87
N ASP A 164 -4.62 -10.31 -15.51
CA ASP A 164 -6.03 -10.23 -15.17
C ASP A 164 -6.27 -9.91 -13.69
N ARG A 165 -5.27 -10.10 -12.82
CA ARG A 165 -5.41 -9.96 -11.37
C ARG A 165 -4.13 -9.43 -10.74
N VAL A 166 -4.27 -8.62 -9.69
CA VAL A 166 -3.18 -8.21 -8.80
C VAL A 166 -3.63 -8.18 -7.34
N ILE A 167 -2.69 -8.38 -6.41
CA ILE A 167 -2.84 -7.96 -5.02
C ILE A 167 -2.16 -6.60 -4.88
N TYR A 168 -2.91 -5.54 -4.59
CA TYR A 168 -2.34 -4.25 -4.24
C TYR A 168 -2.00 -4.21 -2.75
N LEU A 169 -0.78 -3.79 -2.41
CA LEU A 169 -0.28 -3.62 -1.05
C LEU A 169 0.36 -2.24 -0.88
N ASP A 170 0.03 -1.56 0.22
CA ASP A 170 0.76 -0.37 0.69
C ASP A 170 2.19 -0.79 1.13
N SER A 171 3.14 0.16 1.10
CA SER A 171 4.55 -0.07 1.40
C SER A 171 4.88 -0.36 2.87
N ASP A 172 3.93 -0.19 3.79
CA ASP A 172 4.13 -0.25 5.24
C ASP A 172 3.41 -1.44 5.87
N ILE A 173 3.47 -2.57 5.18
CA ILE A 173 2.93 -3.86 5.61
C ILE A 173 4.04 -4.84 5.99
N ILE A 174 3.68 -5.82 6.80
CA ILE A 174 4.44 -7.07 6.99
C ILE A 174 3.48 -8.23 6.81
N MET A 175 3.80 -9.10 5.87
CA MET A 175 3.09 -10.36 5.68
C MET A 175 3.66 -11.42 6.61
N VAL A 176 2.80 -12.20 7.26
CA VAL A 176 3.19 -13.27 8.20
C VAL A 176 2.47 -14.60 7.89
N ASP A 177 1.94 -14.71 6.68
CA ASP A 177 1.22 -15.88 6.16
C ASP A 177 1.45 -15.98 4.65
N ASP A 178 1.06 -17.09 4.04
CA ASP A 178 1.31 -17.35 2.62
C ASP A 178 0.44 -16.48 1.70
N ILE A 179 1.05 -15.65 0.86
CA ILE A 179 0.37 -14.76 -0.08
C ILE A 179 -0.55 -15.51 -1.05
N GLN A 180 -0.26 -16.78 -1.35
CA GLN A 180 -1.11 -17.61 -2.21
C GLN A 180 -2.53 -17.74 -1.66
N LYS A 181 -2.70 -17.72 -0.33
CA LYS A 181 -4.03 -17.77 0.31
C LYS A 181 -4.83 -16.51 0.03
N LEU A 182 -4.18 -15.34 -0.01
CA LEU A 182 -4.83 -14.08 -0.39
C LEU A 182 -5.12 -14.04 -1.89
N TRP A 183 -4.16 -14.48 -2.72
CA TRP A 183 -4.29 -14.57 -4.18
C TRP A 183 -5.48 -15.43 -4.61
N SER A 184 -5.70 -16.54 -3.90
CA SER A 184 -6.73 -17.54 -4.20
C SER A 184 -8.15 -17.11 -3.80
N ILE A 185 -8.32 -15.96 -3.15
CA ILE A 185 -9.66 -15.48 -2.79
C ILE A 185 -10.47 -15.21 -4.06
N THR A 186 -11.70 -15.74 -4.08
CA THR A 186 -12.62 -15.59 -5.20
C THR A 186 -13.42 -14.31 -5.05
N LEU A 187 -13.41 -13.45 -6.08
CA LEU A 187 -14.29 -12.28 -6.15
C LEU A 187 -15.62 -12.68 -6.78
N THR A 188 -16.69 -12.74 -5.98
CA THR A 188 -17.99 -13.25 -6.41
C THR A 188 -18.81 -12.22 -7.20
N GLY A 189 -19.69 -12.70 -8.07
CA GLY A 189 -20.58 -11.84 -8.86
C GLY A 189 -19.80 -10.88 -9.77
N SER A 190 -20.17 -9.59 -9.73
CA SER A 190 -19.56 -8.52 -10.52
C SER A 190 -18.51 -7.69 -9.74
N ARG A 191 -18.05 -8.17 -8.58
CA ARG A 191 -17.12 -7.42 -7.73
C ARG A 191 -15.74 -7.36 -8.39
N ALA A 192 -15.22 -6.15 -8.57
CA ALA A 192 -13.90 -5.93 -9.15
C ALA A 192 -12.78 -5.92 -8.10
N ILE A 193 -13.11 -5.72 -6.82
CA ILE A 193 -12.14 -5.73 -5.73
C ILE A 193 -12.63 -6.55 -4.53
N GLY A 194 -11.68 -7.07 -3.77
CA GLY A 194 -11.89 -7.64 -2.44
C GLY A 194 -10.97 -7.00 -1.42
N ALA A 195 -11.49 -6.73 -0.22
CA ALA A 195 -10.74 -6.14 0.89
C ALA A 195 -11.44 -6.43 2.23
N PRO A 196 -10.71 -6.38 3.37
CA PRO A 196 -11.35 -6.44 4.68
C PRO A 196 -12.29 -5.26 4.95
N GLU A 197 -13.56 -5.56 5.26
CA GLU A 197 -14.60 -4.58 5.56
C GLU A 197 -14.84 -4.39 7.07
N TYR A 198 -14.84 -3.16 7.55
CA TYR A 198 -15.03 -2.79 8.95
C TYR A 198 -16.35 -2.03 9.14
N CYS A 199 -17.46 -2.77 9.06
CA CYS A 199 -18.82 -2.20 9.15
C CYS A 199 -19.17 -1.57 10.52
N HIS A 200 -18.34 -1.78 11.55
CA HIS A 200 -18.52 -1.15 12.87
C HIS A 200 -18.07 0.33 12.88
N VAL A 201 -17.31 0.76 11.87
CA VAL A 201 -16.89 2.14 11.71
C VAL A 201 -18.03 2.96 11.12
N ASN A 202 -18.28 4.16 11.66
CA ASN A 202 -19.28 5.06 11.11
C ASN A 202 -18.85 5.57 9.72
N PHE A 203 -19.39 4.96 8.68
CA PHE A 203 -19.12 5.27 7.28
C PHE A 203 -19.43 6.73 6.90
N THR A 204 -20.39 7.36 7.59
CA THR A 204 -20.77 8.76 7.37
C THR A 204 -19.61 9.73 7.60
N ASN A 205 -18.65 9.36 8.47
CA ASN A 205 -17.51 10.21 8.82
C ASN A 205 -16.50 10.41 7.68
N TYR A 206 -16.59 9.65 6.59
CA TYR A 206 -15.68 9.76 5.44
C TYR A 206 -16.11 10.82 4.41
N PHE A 207 -17.29 11.43 4.61
CA PHE A 207 -17.85 12.45 3.74
C PHE A 207 -18.35 13.65 4.53
N THR A 208 -18.38 14.83 3.91
CA THR A 208 -18.84 16.05 4.56
C THR A 208 -20.37 16.06 4.70
N SER A 209 -20.89 16.91 5.59
CA SER A 209 -22.34 17.11 5.70
C SER A 209 -22.96 17.54 4.36
N GLN A 210 -22.24 18.32 3.56
CA GLN A 210 -22.67 18.75 2.22
C GLN A 210 -22.92 17.57 1.27
N PHE A 211 -22.10 16.52 1.34
CA PHE A 211 -22.34 15.30 0.56
C PHE A 211 -23.66 14.63 0.96
N TRP A 212 -23.89 14.46 2.26
CA TRP A 212 -25.06 13.77 2.77
C TRP A 212 -26.37 14.55 2.57
N PHE A 213 -26.31 15.89 2.60
CA PHE A 213 -27.47 16.75 2.36
C PHE A 213 -27.89 16.87 0.90
N ASP A 214 -27.03 16.57 -0.08
CA ASP A 214 -27.38 16.59 -1.51
C ASP A 214 -27.85 15.21 -1.97
N PRO A 215 -29.16 14.99 -2.21
CA PRO A 215 -29.68 13.66 -2.59
C PRO A 215 -29.12 13.18 -3.94
N LYS A 216 -28.62 14.08 -4.80
CA LYS A 216 -28.00 13.68 -6.06
C LYS A 216 -26.64 13.01 -5.85
N LEU A 217 -25.96 13.32 -4.74
CA LEU A 217 -24.69 12.71 -4.35
C LEU A 217 -24.92 11.45 -3.53
N SER A 218 -25.68 11.55 -2.44
CA SER A 218 -25.86 10.45 -1.49
C SER A 218 -26.60 9.23 -2.06
N LYS A 219 -27.40 9.40 -3.12
CA LYS A 219 -28.04 8.29 -3.85
C LYS A 219 -27.07 7.24 -4.40
N VAL A 220 -25.77 7.52 -4.49
CA VAL A 220 -24.76 6.52 -4.88
C VAL A 220 -24.77 5.28 -3.96
N PHE A 221 -25.22 5.46 -2.72
CA PHE A 221 -25.34 4.40 -1.72
C PHE A 221 -26.78 3.87 -1.57
N GLU A 222 -27.74 4.34 -2.36
CA GLU A 222 -29.13 3.88 -2.29
C GLU A 222 -29.21 2.38 -2.61
N GLY A 223 -29.89 1.62 -1.75
CA GLY A 223 -29.99 0.16 -1.84
C GLY A 223 -28.71 -0.60 -1.48
N LYS A 224 -27.61 0.09 -1.15
CA LYS A 224 -26.34 -0.51 -0.73
C LYS A 224 -26.20 -0.51 0.79
N ARG A 225 -25.29 -1.35 1.30
CA ARG A 225 -24.85 -1.34 2.70
C ARG A 225 -23.35 -1.06 2.74
N PRO A 226 -22.93 0.21 2.58
CA PRO A 226 -21.52 0.53 2.50
C PRO A 226 -20.84 0.34 3.86
N CYS A 227 -19.70 -0.36 3.85
CA CYS A 227 -18.80 -0.47 4.98
C CYS A 227 -17.46 0.23 4.67
N TYR A 228 -16.78 0.69 5.71
CA TYR A 228 -15.40 1.16 5.56
C TYR A 228 -14.51 -0.03 5.17
N PHE A 229 -13.64 0.16 4.19
CA PHE A 229 -12.52 -0.74 3.94
C PHE A 229 -11.26 0.10 3.74
N ASN A 230 -10.12 -0.44 4.14
CA ASN A 230 -8.82 0.18 3.91
C ASN A 230 -8.34 -0.16 2.48
N THR A 231 -7.83 0.82 1.74
CA THR A 231 -7.39 0.67 0.35
C THR A 231 -5.93 0.25 0.19
N GLY A 232 -5.24 -0.04 1.31
CA GLY A 232 -3.83 -0.47 1.30
C GLY A 232 -3.62 -1.97 1.22
N VAL A 233 -4.70 -2.76 1.23
CA VAL A 233 -4.67 -4.19 0.92
C VAL A 233 -5.91 -4.53 0.11
N MET A 234 -5.75 -4.85 -1.16
CA MET A 234 -6.86 -5.19 -2.06
C MET A 234 -6.48 -6.31 -3.03
N VAL A 235 -7.37 -7.27 -3.21
CA VAL A 235 -7.33 -8.15 -4.39
C VAL A 235 -8.12 -7.46 -5.49
N MET A 236 -7.50 -7.26 -6.66
CA MET A 236 -8.10 -6.53 -7.78
C MET A 236 -8.20 -7.44 -9.00
N ASP A 237 -9.41 -7.57 -9.54
CA ASP A 237 -9.66 -8.15 -10.85
C ASP A 237 -9.57 -7.04 -11.90
N LEU A 238 -8.49 -7.07 -12.68
CA LEU A 238 -8.17 -6.04 -13.65
C LEU A 238 -8.99 -6.15 -14.92
N VAL A 239 -9.53 -7.32 -15.24
CA VAL A 239 -10.48 -7.48 -16.35
C VAL A 239 -11.75 -6.72 -16.02
N ARG A 240 -12.36 -7.03 -14.87
CA ARG A 240 -13.55 -6.31 -14.37
C ARG A 240 -13.26 -4.84 -14.13
N TRP A 241 -12.05 -4.48 -13.69
CA TRP A 241 -11.64 -3.09 -13.53
C TRP A 241 -11.71 -2.31 -14.84
N ARG A 242 -11.16 -2.88 -15.93
CA ARG A 242 -11.17 -2.28 -17.28
C ARG A 242 -12.60 -2.23 -17.83
N GLU A 243 -13.31 -3.35 -17.81
CA GLU A 243 -14.69 -3.46 -18.31
C GLU A 243 -15.65 -2.49 -17.61
N GLY A 244 -15.54 -2.38 -16.28
CA GLY A 244 -16.35 -1.47 -15.47
C GLY A 244 -15.90 -0.01 -15.50
N SER A 245 -14.83 0.31 -16.24
CA SER A 245 -14.26 1.66 -16.37
C SER A 245 -14.01 2.33 -15.01
N TYR A 246 -13.52 1.53 -14.05
CA TYR A 246 -13.44 1.94 -12.64
C TYR A 246 -12.49 3.10 -12.40
N ARG A 247 -11.41 3.22 -13.18
CA ARG A 247 -10.56 4.43 -13.22
C ARG A 247 -11.42 5.67 -13.44
N LYS A 248 -12.19 5.72 -14.53
CA LYS A 248 -12.97 6.90 -14.90
C LYS A 248 -14.02 7.23 -13.86
N ARG A 249 -14.71 6.21 -13.31
CA ARG A 249 -15.67 6.40 -12.21
C ARG A 249 -15.04 7.03 -10.97
N ILE A 250 -13.80 6.66 -10.64
CA ILE A 250 -13.05 7.27 -9.53
C ILE A 250 -12.67 8.72 -9.87
N GLU A 251 -12.13 8.97 -11.07
CA GLU A 251 -11.77 10.32 -11.53
C GLU A 251 -12.99 11.26 -11.53
N ASP A 252 -14.17 10.80 -11.95
CA ASP A 252 -15.42 11.57 -11.92
C ASP A 252 -15.78 12.05 -10.50
N TRP A 253 -15.61 11.19 -9.49
CA TRP A 253 -15.81 11.58 -8.09
C TRP A 253 -14.76 12.56 -7.59
N MET A 254 -13.52 12.45 -8.07
CA MET A 254 -12.45 13.40 -7.75
C MET A 254 -12.72 14.77 -8.37
N GLU A 255 -13.26 14.84 -9.59
CA GLU A 255 -13.71 16.07 -10.23
C GLU A 255 -14.85 16.74 -9.44
N ILE A 256 -15.88 15.96 -9.05
CA ILE A 256 -16.98 16.44 -8.19
C ILE A 256 -16.42 16.98 -6.88
N HIS A 257 -15.46 16.29 -6.28
CA HIS A 257 -14.83 16.73 -5.04
C HIS A 257 -14.06 18.05 -5.19
N ARG A 258 -13.37 18.25 -6.31
CA ARG A 258 -12.65 19.50 -6.58
C ARG A 258 -13.56 20.72 -6.55
N GLU A 259 -14.80 20.56 -7.01
CA GLU A 259 -15.81 21.62 -7.05
C GLU A 259 -16.61 21.74 -5.75
N LYS A 260 -17.02 20.61 -5.16
CA LYS A 260 -18.00 20.58 -4.05
C LYS A 260 -17.42 20.27 -2.66
N ARG A 261 -16.15 19.86 -2.56
CA ARG A 261 -15.47 19.50 -1.30
C ARG A 261 -16.27 18.50 -0.44
N ILE A 262 -16.59 17.35 -1.04
CA ILE A 262 -17.50 16.35 -0.46
C ILE A 262 -16.86 15.38 0.55
N TYR A 263 -15.54 15.46 0.76
CA TYR A 263 -14.79 14.67 1.74
C TYR A 263 -13.51 15.42 2.14
N GLU A 264 -12.72 14.89 3.07
CA GLU A 264 -11.53 15.57 3.60
C GLU A 264 -10.23 14.75 3.50
N LEU A 265 -10.36 13.46 3.21
CA LEU A 265 -9.23 12.52 3.08
C LEU A 265 -8.75 12.45 1.62
N GLY A 266 -7.53 11.95 1.41
CA GLY A 266 -6.90 11.85 0.08
C GLY A 266 -7.54 10.81 -0.85
N SER A 267 -6.80 9.76 -1.21
CA SER A 267 -7.29 8.81 -2.23
C SER A 267 -8.33 7.79 -1.76
N LEU A 268 -8.63 7.71 -0.45
CA LEU A 268 -9.57 6.73 0.11
C LEU A 268 -11.06 7.01 -0.25
N PRO A 269 -11.63 8.21 -0.01
CA PRO A 269 -13.07 8.43 -0.24
C PRO A 269 -13.55 8.15 -1.68
N PRO A 270 -12.79 8.44 -2.75
CA PRO A 270 -13.17 8.03 -4.11
C PRO A 270 -13.37 6.52 -4.26
N PHE A 271 -12.55 5.69 -3.59
CA PHE A 271 -12.77 4.24 -3.57
C PHE A 271 -14.05 3.87 -2.80
N LEU A 272 -14.30 4.53 -1.66
CA LEU A 272 -15.54 4.29 -0.91
C LEU A 272 -16.79 4.67 -1.70
N LEU A 273 -16.74 5.73 -2.50
CA LEU A 273 -17.85 6.16 -3.39
C LEU A 273 -18.12 5.15 -4.51
N VAL A 274 -17.07 4.53 -5.04
CA VAL A 274 -17.19 3.63 -6.18
C VAL A 274 -17.51 2.20 -5.75
N PHE A 275 -16.96 1.74 -4.63
CA PHE A 275 -17.03 0.33 -4.20
C PHE A 275 -17.82 0.10 -2.91
N GLY A 276 -18.27 1.14 -2.21
CA GLY A 276 -19.01 0.98 -0.95
C GLY A 276 -20.25 0.09 -1.11
N GLY A 277 -20.23 -1.08 -0.48
CA GLY A 277 -21.29 -2.10 -0.58
C GLY A 277 -21.14 -3.07 -1.77
N GLU A 278 -20.07 -2.96 -2.54
CA GLU A 278 -19.74 -3.77 -3.73
C GLU A 278 -18.32 -4.38 -3.65
N VAL A 279 -17.72 -4.41 -2.46
CA VAL A 279 -16.45 -5.09 -2.18
C VAL A 279 -16.72 -6.57 -1.88
N GLU A 280 -15.78 -7.45 -2.23
CA GLU A 280 -15.76 -8.82 -1.70
C GLU A 280 -15.19 -8.81 -0.30
N ALA A 281 -15.97 -9.26 0.68
CA ALA A 281 -15.56 -9.24 2.07
C ALA A 281 -14.42 -10.25 2.31
N ILE A 282 -13.23 -9.74 2.57
CA ILE A 282 -12.06 -10.56 2.94
C ILE A 282 -11.92 -10.63 4.45
N ASP A 283 -11.47 -11.77 4.98
CA ASP A 283 -11.19 -11.96 6.41
C ASP A 283 -10.23 -10.87 6.95
N HIS A 284 -10.55 -10.32 8.12
CA HIS A 284 -9.79 -9.23 8.75
C HIS A 284 -8.34 -9.58 9.06
N ARG A 285 -7.98 -10.87 9.12
CA ARG A 285 -6.59 -11.33 9.25
C ARG A 285 -5.65 -10.75 8.20
N TRP A 286 -6.20 -10.42 7.03
CA TRP A 286 -5.46 -9.87 5.90
C TRP A 286 -5.18 -8.37 6.00
N ASN A 287 -5.65 -7.68 7.05
CA ASN A 287 -5.31 -6.28 7.26
C ASN A 287 -5.46 -5.85 8.72
N GLN A 288 -4.45 -6.11 9.55
CA GLN A 288 -4.35 -5.50 10.89
C GLN A 288 -3.87 -4.05 10.75
N HIS A 289 -4.77 -3.18 10.29
CA HIS A 289 -4.48 -1.78 9.98
C HIS A 289 -4.47 -0.87 11.22
N GLY A 290 -3.86 0.31 11.08
CA GLY A 290 -3.85 1.35 12.10
C GLY A 290 -2.68 1.25 13.09
N LEU A 291 -1.73 0.34 12.86
CA LEU A 291 -0.54 0.20 13.72
C LEU A 291 0.36 1.46 13.70
N GLY A 292 0.19 2.31 12.69
CA GLY A 292 0.80 3.64 12.62
C GLY A 292 0.20 4.68 13.57
N GLY A 293 -0.83 4.33 14.36
CA GLY A 293 -1.38 5.17 15.42
C GLY A 293 -2.22 6.37 14.94
N HIS A 294 -2.78 7.12 15.91
CA HIS A 294 -3.63 8.28 15.64
C HIS A 294 -2.85 9.58 15.41
N ASN A 295 -3.50 10.56 14.78
CA ASN A 295 -2.94 11.88 14.46
C ASN A 295 -2.69 12.80 15.66
N VAL A 296 -3.22 12.47 16.84
CA VAL A 296 -3.34 13.41 17.99
C VAL A 296 -2.50 12.98 19.20
N VAL A 297 -2.12 11.70 19.29
CA VAL A 297 -1.27 11.16 20.37
C VAL A 297 -0.39 10.07 19.76
N ASN A 298 0.91 10.07 20.07
CA ASN A 298 1.82 8.93 19.86
C ASN A 298 1.27 7.72 20.63
N SER A 299 0.24 7.09 20.09
CA SER A 299 -0.49 5.99 20.70
C SER A 299 -0.15 4.74 19.91
N CYS A 300 0.59 3.85 20.57
CA CYS A 300 0.78 2.49 20.10
C CYS A 300 -0.57 1.79 20.15
N ARG A 301 -1.09 1.36 18.99
CA ARG A 301 -2.30 0.54 18.94
C ARG A 301 -1.91 -0.92 19.07
N SER A 302 -2.70 -1.68 19.82
CA SER A 302 -2.60 -3.13 19.84
C SER A 302 -3.20 -3.73 18.56
N VAL A 303 -2.74 -4.93 18.22
CA VAL A 303 -3.35 -5.76 17.17
C VAL A 303 -4.79 -6.10 17.60
N HIS A 304 -5.72 -6.16 16.65
CA HIS A 304 -7.09 -6.56 16.93
C HIS A 304 -7.16 -8.06 17.23
N SER A 305 -8.15 -8.48 18.01
CA SER A 305 -8.36 -9.90 18.32
C SER A 305 -8.59 -10.73 17.07
N GLY A 306 -8.08 -11.96 17.07
CA GLY A 306 -8.27 -12.92 15.98
C GLY A 306 -6.97 -13.32 15.30
N PRO A 307 -7.04 -14.17 14.26
CA PRO A 307 -5.87 -14.54 13.49
C PRO A 307 -5.27 -13.35 12.75
N VAL A 308 -3.96 -13.42 12.49
CA VAL A 308 -3.20 -12.39 11.79
C VAL A 308 -2.43 -13.02 10.66
N SER A 309 -2.61 -12.49 9.45
CA SER A 309 -1.88 -12.88 8.25
C SER A 309 -1.11 -11.69 7.65
N LEU A 310 -1.55 -10.46 7.93
CA LEU A 310 -0.88 -9.23 7.50
C LEU A 310 -1.02 -8.12 8.54
N LEU A 311 0.10 -7.50 8.89
CA LEU A 311 0.23 -6.33 9.77
C LEU A 311 0.41 -5.07 8.93
N HIS A 312 -0.28 -3.97 9.26
CA HIS A 312 -0.26 -2.75 8.44
C HIS A 312 -0.14 -1.48 9.28
N TRP A 313 0.98 -0.78 9.12
CA TRP A 313 1.30 0.50 9.79
C TRP A 313 0.62 1.72 9.14
N SER A 314 -0.63 1.54 8.74
CA SER A 314 -1.45 2.64 8.25
C SER A 314 -1.60 3.71 9.33
N GLY A 315 -1.44 4.97 8.92
CA GLY A 315 -1.34 6.11 9.84
C GLY A 315 -0.05 6.90 9.67
N LYS A 316 0.31 7.70 10.68
CA LYS A 316 1.48 8.59 10.63
C LYS A 316 2.76 7.91 11.09
N GLY A 317 2.70 7.13 12.16
CA GLY A 317 3.87 6.46 12.71
C GLY A 317 4.32 5.32 11.81
N LYS A 318 5.60 5.33 11.46
CA LYS A 318 6.22 4.26 10.68
C LYS A 318 7.22 3.51 11.56
N PRO A 319 7.28 2.18 11.47
CA PRO A 319 8.06 1.37 12.39
C PRO A 319 9.55 1.72 12.31
N TRP A 320 10.12 1.89 11.11
CA TRP A 320 11.50 2.34 10.92
C TRP A 320 11.78 3.68 11.62
N ALA A 321 10.92 4.69 11.42
CA ALA A 321 11.11 6.01 12.03
C ALA A 321 11.02 5.97 13.57
N ARG A 322 10.13 5.15 14.12
CA ARG A 322 10.00 4.97 15.58
C ARG A 322 11.18 4.21 16.18
N LEU A 323 11.70 3.21 15.46
CA LEU A 323 12.89 2.46 15.85
C LEU A 323 14.13 3.38 15.84
N ASP A 324 14.33 4.14 14.76
CA ASP A 324 15.48 5.05 14.62
C ASP A 324 15.49 6.15 15.69
N THR A 325 14.30 6.61 16.12
CA THR A 325 14.17 7.64 17.17
C THR A 325 14.21 7.08 18.59
N GLY A 326 14.40 5.77 18.77
CA GLY A 326 14.42 5.12 20.08
C GLY A 326 13.07 5.14 20.81
N MET A 327 11.97 5.34 20.08
CA MET A 327 10.60 5.35 20.62
C MET A 327 9.70 4.31 19.92
N PRO A 328 10.10 3.02 19.87
CA PRO A 328 9.29 1.99 19.24
C PRO A 328 8.03 1.69 20.05
N CYS A 329 6.95 1.39 19.34
CA CYS A 329 5.87 0.59 19.89
C CYS A 329 6.30 -0.87 19.98
N SER A 330 5.76 -1.65 20.92
CA SER A 330 6.10 -3.08 21.04
C SER A 330 5.90 -3.85 19.73
N ILE A 331 4.89 -3.47 18.94
CA ILE A 331 4.62 -4.08 17.62
C ILE A 331 5.69 -3.76 16.57
N ASP A 332 6.41 -2.64 16.69
CA ASP A 332 7.44 -2.24 15.71
C ASP A 332 8.63 -3.24 15.73
N HIS A 333 8.85 -3.96 16.83
CA HIS A 333 9.82 -5.05 16.90
C HIS A 333 9.43 -6.27 16.07
N VAL A 334 8.16 -6.41 15.66
CA VAL A 334 7.76 -7.43 14.70
C VAL A 334 8.16 -7.03 13.27
N TRP A 335 8.29 -5.74 12.99
CA TRP A 335 8.77 -5.22 11.71
C TRP A 335 10.30 -5.30 11.59
N ALA A 336 11.03 -5.06 12.68
CA ALA A 336 12.50 -4.99 12.69
C ALA A 336 13.25 -6.17 12.02
N PRO A 337 12.85 -7.44 12.13
CA PRO A 337 13.54 -8.55 11.48
C PRO A 337 13.49 -8.53 9.94
N TYR A 338 12.63 -7.71 9.35
CA TYR A 338 12.51 -7.55 7.90
C TYR A 338 13.27 -6.34 7.38
N ASP A 339 13.79 -5.51 8.28
CA ASP A 339 14.56 -4.32 7.95
C ASP A 339 15.96 -4.71 7.47
N LEU A 340 16.21 -4.51 6.17
CA LEU A 340 17.50 -4.75 5.54
C LEU A 340 18.37 -3.48 5.49
N TYR A 341 17.90 -2.40 6.11
CA TYR A 341 18.71 -1.20 6.26
C TYR A 341 19.76 -1.44 7.35
N GLY A 342 21.03 -1.43 6.98
CA GLY A 342 22.14 -1.70 7.88
C GLY A 342 22.22 -0.66 9.00
N HIS A 343 21.78 -1.04 10.20
CA HIS A 343 22.22 -0.37 11.42
C HIS A 343 23.62 -0.89 11.72
N ASN A 344 24.62 0.00 11.75
CA ASN A 344 25.86 -0.29 12.45
C ASN A 344 25.49 -0.72 13.88
N ASP A 345 25.78 -1.99 14.21
CA ASP A 345 25.82 -2.60 15.53
C ASP A 345 24.97 -1.94 16.64
N LEU A 346 23.73 -2.41 16.83
CA LEU A 346 23.17 -2.40 18.18
C LEU A 346 23.99 -3.41 19.00
N PRO A 347 24.62 -3.01 20.13
CA PRO A 347 25.43 -3.92 20.91
C PRO A 347 24.55 -5.09 21.35
N LYS A 348 24.98 -6.30 20.96
CA LYS A 348 24.47 -7.54 21.53
C LYS A 348 24.67 -7.43 23.03
N HIS A 349 23.60 -7.15 23.77
CA HIS A 349 23.57 -7.44 25.19
C HIS A 349 23.68 -8.98 25.29
N HIS A 350 24.92 -9.43 25.44
CA HIS A 350 25.21 -10.75 25.95
C HIS A 350 24.67 -10.77 27.38
N ASP A 351 23.58 -11.50 27.58
CA ASP A 351 23.29 -12.08 28.88
C ASP A 351 24.50 -12.93 29.29
N GLN A 352 25.23 -12.45 30.29
CA GLN A 352 26.13 -13.26 31.10
C GLN A 352 25.76 -13.06 32.56
N LEU A 353 25.14 -14.13 33.10
CA LEU A 353 25.05 -14.57 34.50
C LEU A 353 24.49 -13.61 35.56
#